data_AF-A0A6H0CWT0-F1
#
_entry.id   AF-A0A6H0CWT0-F1
#
_cell.length_a   1.000
_cell.length_b   1.000
_cell.length_c   1.000
_cell.angle_alpha   90.00
_cell.angle_beta   90.00
_cell.angle_gamma   90.00
#
_symmetry.space_group_name_H-M   'P 1'
#
loop_
_entity.id
_entity.type
_entity.pdbx_description
1 polymer ?
#
loop_
_entity_poly.entity_id
_entity_poly.type
_entity_poly.pdbx_seq_one_letter_code
_entity_poly.pdbx_strand_id
1 'polypeptide(L)'
;MIRVARGATGFWGHDDAALPQVDVVAFKTACHAVARSIRGTVAEVAPAGVTPNFHAALITAPGIRSSVLCHEVLPVVAFAASPPRAGVPLTNFASPPAWADAFERGGFRLLDVDELSTPLATVDTSELAEAELEQVRYWRPSTVGELMFNWWD
;
A
#
# COMPACT_ATOMS: atom_id res chain seq x y z
N MET A 1 4.85 -2.59 19.75
CA MET A 1 4.16 -1.38 19.28
C MET A 1 4.54 -1.21 17.83
N ILE A 2 3.56 -1.12 16.93
CA ILE A 2 3.81 -0.87 15.50
C ILE A 2 4.31 0.57 15.38
N ARG A 3 5.29 0.79 14.50
CA ARG A 3 5.81 2.11 14.18
C ARG A 3 5.60 2.38 12.69
N VAL A 4 5.13 3.58 12.38
CA VAL A 4 4.94 4.04 11.01
C VAL A 4 6.16 4.85 10.59
N ALA A 5 6.79 4.44 9.50
CA ALA A 5 7.97 5.07 8.96
C ALA A 5 7.64 6.40 8.25
N ARG A 6 8.63 7.29 8.16
CA ARG A 6 8.54 8.51 7.36
C ARG A 6 8.15 8.19 5.91
N GLY A 7 7.24 9.00 5.36
CA GLY A 7 6.71 8.85 4.01
C GLY A 7 5.51 7.92 3.90
N ALA A 8 5.02 7.38 5.01
CA ALA A 8 3.85 6.50 5.03
C ALA A 8 2.55 7.19 4.60
N THR A 9 2.48 8.53 4.69
CA THR A 9 1.31 9.23 4.16
C THR A 9 1.40 9.45 2.64
N GLY A 10 2.59 9.31 2.05
CA GLY A 10 2.92 9.78 0.69
C GLY A 10 3.30 11.26 0.61
N PHE A 11 3.20 12.02 1.71
CA PHE A 11 3.52 13.44 1.76
C PHE A 11 4.90 13.70 2.35
N TRP A 12 5.54 14.79 1.92
CA TRP A 12 6.76 15.33 2.52
C TRP A 12 6.78 16.85 2.39
N GLY A 13 7.45 17.53 3.31
CA GLY A 13 7.61 18.98 3.28
C GLY A 13 8.56 19.43 2.17
N HIS A 14 8.44 20.68 1.74
CA HIS A 14 9.35 21.29 0.76
C HIS A 14 10.81 21.25 1.21
N ASP A 15 11.04 21.47 2.52
CA ASP A 15 12.37 21.51 3.13
C ASP A 15 12.86 20.12 3.56
N ASP A 16 12.04 19.08 3.39
CA ASP A 16 12.43 17.72 3.77
C ASP A 16 13.25 17.04 2.67
N ALA A 17 14.08 16.07 3.07
CA ALA A 17 14.74 15.19 2.13
C ALA A 17 13.70 14.45 1.25
N ALA A 18 13.90 14.49 -0.06
CA ALA A 18 13.02 13.82 -1.02
C ALA A 18 12.83 12.34 -0.64
N LEU A 19 11.58 11.90 -0.68
CA LEU A 19 11.26 10.50 -0.44
C LEU A 19 11.65 9.65 -1.65
N PRO A 20 12.14 8.42 -1.43
CA PRO A 20 12.34 7.49 -2.53
C PRO A 20 11.00 7.18 -3.20
N GLN A 21 11.07 6.77 -4.45
CA GLN A 21 9.91 6.25 -5.17
C GLN A 21 10.13 4.77 -5.43
N VAL A 22 9.07 3.99 -5.20
CA VAL A 22 9.06 2.56 -5.48
C VAL A 22 9.22 2.34 -6.98
N ASP A 23 10.03 1.36 -7.33
CA ASP A 23 10.15 0.92 -8.71
C ASP A 23 8.86 0.19 -9.15
N VAL A 24 7.99 0.90 -9.87
CA VAL A 24 6.75 0.37 -10.44
C VAL A 24 7.02 -0.79 -11.41
N VAL A 25 8.19 -0.86 -12.04
CA VAL A 25 8.58 -1.99 -12.90
C VAL A 25 8.84 -3.22 -12.04
N ALA A 26 9.50 -3.08 -10.89
CA ALA A 26 9.67 -4.17 -9.94
C ALA A 26 8.32 -4.68 -9.42
N PHE A 27 7.39 -3.77 -9.09
CA PHE A 27 6.03 -4.15 -8.67
C PHE A 27 5.26 -4.90 -9.77
N LYS A 28 5.25 -4.38 -11.01
CA LYS A 28 4.64 -5.07 -12.17
C LYS A 28 5.26 -6.45 -12.40
N THR A 29 6.58 -6.54 -12.29
CA THR A 29 7.31 -7.81 -12.43
C THR A 29 6.87 -8.82 -11.38
N ALA A 30 6.75 -8.41 -10.11
CA ALA A 30 6.26 -9.25 -9.03
C ALA A 30 4.81 -9.72 -9.28
N CYS A 31 3.90 -8.81 -9.65
CA CYS A 31 2.52 -9.13 -10.03
C CYS A 31 2.45 -10.20 -11.13
N HIS A 32 3.23 -10.05 -12.20
CA HIS A 32 3.24 -11.05 -13.27
C HIS A 32 3.91 -12.36 -12.86
N ALA A 33 4.87 -12.35 -11.93
CA ALA A 33 5.49 -13.56 -11.40
C ALA A 33 4.50 -14.37 -10.55
N VAL A 34 3.77 -13.73 -9.61
CA VAL A 34 2.75 -14.43 -8.82
C VAL A 34 1.62 -14.95 -9.71
N ALA A 35 1.13 -14.16 -10.67
CA ALA A 35 0.06 -14.58 -11.58
C ALA A 35 0.45 -15.84 -12.36
N ARG A 36 1.69 -15.92 -12.88
CA ARG A 36 2.19 -17.13 -13.55
C ARG A 36 2.21 -18.34 -12.62
N SER A 37 2.63 -18.17 -11.36
CA SER A 37 2.71 -19.27 -10.38
C SER A 37 1.36 -19.91 -10.08
N ILE A 38 0.28 -19.12 -10.09
CA ILE A 38 -1.09 -19.58 -9.83
C ILE A 38 -1.90 -19.84 -11.11
N ARG A 39 -1.27 -19.80 -12.29
CA ARG A 39 -1.95 -19.89 -13.61
C ARG A 39 -3.06 -18.84 -13.77
N GLY A 40 -2.82 -17.66 -13.23
CA GLY A 40 -3.69 -16.50 -13.29
C GLY A 40 -3.24 -15.45 -14.29
N THR A 41 -3.95 -14.32 -14.29
CA THR A 41 -3.65 -13.12 -15.06
C THR A 41 -3.59 -11.91 -14.14
N VAL A 42 -2.89 -10.87 -14.60
CA VAL A 42 -2.90 -9.54 -14.00
C VAL A 42 -3.72 -8.67 -14.93
N ALA A 43 -4.70 -7.95 -14.39
CA ALA A 43 -5.38 -6.88 -15.12
C ALA A 43 -4.40 -5.70 -15.35
N GLU A 44 -4.91 -4.59 -15.91
CA GLU A 44 -4.13 -3.37 -15.97
C GLU A 44 -3.67 -2.93 -14.57
N VAL A 45 -2.39 -2.58 -14.46
CA VAL A 45 -1.81 -2.04 -13.23
C VAL A 45 -2.00 -0.52 -13.26
N ALA A 46 -2.92 -0.03 -12.45
CA ALA A 46 -3.15 1.39 -12.26
C ALA A 46 -1.96 1.99 -11.47
N PRO A 47 -1.19 2.92 -12.05
CA PRO A 47 -0.10 3.55 -11.32
C PRO A 47 -0.61 4.55 -10.29
N ALA A 48 0.19 4.81 -9.25
CA ALA A 48 0.05 5.99 -8.41
C ALA A 48 0.16 7.27 -9.25
N GLY A 49 -0.41 8.36 -8.75
CA GLY A 49 -0.41 9.66 -9.40
C GLY A 49 -0.47 10.76 -8.34
N VAL A 50 -1.11 11.89 -8.65
CA VAL A 50 -1.40 12.90 -7.61
C VAL A 50 -2.26 12.29 -6.51
N THR A 51 -3.29 11.52 -6.91
CA THR A 51 -4.03 10.61 -6.04
C THR A 51 -4.39 9.35 -6.83
N PRO A 52 -4.34 8.13 -6.25
CA PRO A 52 -3.87 7.80 -4.90
C PRO A 52 -2.34 7.73 -4.74
N ASN A 53 -1.88 7.60 -3.49
CA ASN A 53 -0.47 7.40 -3.09
C ASN A 53 0.05 5.95 -3.27
N PHE A 54 -0.66 5.13 -4.06
CA PHE A 54 -0.35 3.72 -4.27
C PHE A 54 -0.65 3.25 -5.70
N HIS A 55 0.14 2.29 -6.18
CA HIS A 55 -0.16 1.52 -7.38
C HIS A 55 -1.14 0.40 -7.04
N ALA A 56 -2.06 0.08 -7.95
CA ALA A 56 -3.03 -1.00 -7.77
C ALA A 56 -3.00 -1.98 -8.95
N ALA A 57 -3.11 -3.27 -8.65
CA ALA A 57 -3.26 -4.34 -9.63
C ALA A 57 -4.36 -5.29 -9.21
N LEU A 58 -5.07 -5.87 -10.18
CA LEU A 58 -6.01 -6.97 -9.91
C LEU A 58 -5.42 -8.27 -10.44
N ILE A 59 -5.27 -9.26 -9.56
CA ILE A 59 -4.85 -10.61 -9.91
C ILE A 59 -6.07 -11.52 -9.90
N THR A 60 -6.23 -12.30 -10.97
CA THR A 60 -7.31 -13.28 -11.08
C THR A 60 -6.75 -14.64 -11.48
N ALA A 61 -7.32 -15.70 -10.92
CA ALA A 61 -7.11 -17.08 -11.33
C ALA A 61 -8.42 -17.87 -11.05
N PRO A 62 -8.55 -19.14 -11.45
CA PRO A 62 -9.73 -19.94 -11.09
C PRO A 62 -9.95 -19.94 -9.56
N GLY A 63 -11.06 -19.36 -9.11
CA GLY A 63 -11.38 -19.22 -7.67
C GLY A 63 -10.61 -18.15 -6.90
N ILE A 64 -9.75 -17.36 -7.55
CA ILE A 64 -8.94 -16.31 -6.93
C ILE A 64 -9.27 -14.97 -7.58
N ARG A 65 -9.57 -13.98 -6.75
CA ARG A 65 -9.67 -12.56 -7.15
C ARG A 65 -9.12 -11.72 -6.01
N SER A 66 -7.98 -11.07 -6.24
CA SER A 66 -7.30 -10.31 -5.19
C SER A 66 -6.75 -9.00 -5.74
N SER A 67 -7.03 -7.91 -5.03
CA SER A 67 -6.47 -6.60 -5.36
C SER A 67 -5.17 -6.42 -4.59
N VAL A 68 -4.12 -6.03 -5.29
CA VAL A 68 -2.80 -5.82 -4.74
C VAL A 68 -2.49 -4.33 -4.79
N LEU A 69 -2.09 -3.77 -3.66
CA LEU A 69 -1.75 -2.36 -3.50
C LEU A 69 -0.26 -2.27 -3.17
N CYS A 70 0.46 -1.40 -3.87
CA CYS A 70 1.87 -1.11 -3.61
C CYS A 70 2.01 0.36 -3.31
N HIS A 71 2.51 0.69 -2.13
CA HIS A 71 2.73 2.08 -1.73
C HIS A 71 3.74 2.74 -2.68
N GLU A 72 3.57 4.02 -3.00
CA GLU A 72 4.47 4.71 -3.93
C GLU A 72 5.85 5.04 -3.36
N VAL A 73 5.99 5.18 -2.03
CA VAL A 73 7.23 5.54 -1.33
C VAL A 73 7.85 4.34 -0.63
N LEU A 74 7.04 3.62 0.16
CA LEU A 74 7.52 2.51 0.96
C LEU A 74 7.47 1.21 0.15
N PRO A 75 8.51 0.36 0.17
CA PRO A 75 8.53 -0.92 -0.57
C PRO A 75 7.68 -1.97 0.16
N VAL A 76 6.38 -1.71 0.26
CA VAL A 76 5.40 -2.52 0.98
C VAL A 76 4.21 -2.81 0.08
N VAL A 77 3.64 -3.99 0.25
CA VAL A 77 2.48 -4.47 -0.50
C VAL A 77 1.37 -4.90 0.46
N ALA A 78 0.16 -4.47 0.18
CA ALA A 78 -1.05 -4.88 0.88
C ALA A 78 -2.02 -5.58 -0.09
N PHE A 79 -2.90 -6.41 0.47
CA PHE A 79 -3.98 -7.06 -0.27
C PHE A 79 -5.32 -6.53 0.17
N ALA A 80 -6.26 -6.41 -0.76
CA ALA A 80 -7.64 -6.03 -0.50
C ALA A 80 -8.62 -7.00 -1.16
N ALA A 81 -9.72 -7.29 -0.44
CA ALA A 81 -10.73 -8.26 -0.85
C ALA A 81 -11.52 -7.83 -2.11
N SER A 82 -11.59 -6.53 -2.36
CA SER A 82 -12.26 -5.92 -3.51
C SER A 82 -11.40 -4.81 -4.10
N PRO A 83 -11.53 -4.52 -5.41
CA PRO A 83 -10.83 -3.41 -6.03
C PRO A 83 -11.08 -2.09 -5.30
N PRO A 84 -10.03 -1.26 -5.09
CA PRO A 84 -10.16 0.04 -4.47
C PRO A 84 -11.10 0.93 -5.31
N ARG A 85 -11.90 1.77 -4.64
CA ARG A 85 -12.77 2.76 -5.29
C ARG A 85 -12.18 4.14 -5.05
N ALA A 86 -12.00 4.91 -6.13
CA ALA A 86 -11.39 6.23 -6.05
C ALA A 86 -12.10 7.14 -5.03
N GLY A 87 -11.33 7.79 -4.15
CA GLY A 87 -11.83 8.71 -3.13
C GLY A 87 -12.56 8.04 -1.94
N VAL A 88 -12.64 6.70 -1.90
CA VAL A 88 -13.27 5.98 -0.78
C VAL A 88 -12.20 5.34 0.09
N PRO A 89 -12.13 5.62 1.40
CA PRO A 89 -11.13 5.02 2.29
C PRO A 89 -11.06 3.50 2.18
N LEU A 90 -9.85 2.95 2.17
CA LEU A 90 -9.62 1.51 2.11
C LEU A 90 -9.82 0.88 3.48
N THR A 91 -10.81 0.00 3.58
CA THR A 91 -11.17 -0.68 4.83
C THR A 91 -11.25 -2.21 4.68
N ASN A 92 -11.14 -2.72 3.46
CA ASN A 92 -11.33 -4.12 3.11
C ASN A 92 -10.00 -4.86 2.87
N PHE A 93 -8.99 -4.55 3.68
CA PHE A 93 -7.69 -5.24 3.62
C PHE A 93 -7.86 -6.74 3.95
N ALA A 94 -6.93 -7.55 3.42
CA ALA A 94 -6.90 -8.99 3.61
C ALA A 94 -5.46 -9.43 3.89
N SER A 95 -5.29 -10.52 4.65
CA SER A 95 -3.97 -11.11 4.88
C SER A 95 -3.33 -11.54 3.56
N PRO A 96 -2.00 -11.46 3.44
CA PRO A 96 -1.29 -11.94 2.29
C PRO A 96 -1.63 -13.40 1.98
N PRO A 97 -2.04 -13.71 0.75
CA PRO A 97 -2.31 -15.10 0.37
C PRO A 97 -1.01 -15.89 0.25
N ALA A 98 -1.09 -17.21 0.41
CA ALA A 98 0.06 -18.12 0.36
C ALA A 98 0.85 -18.14 -0.96
N TRP A 99 0.36 -17.47 -2.01
CA TRP A 99 1.04 -17.33 -3.30
C TRP A 99 1.81 -16.00 -3.45
N ALA A 100 1.82 -15.15 -2.42
CA ALA A 100 2.35 -13.80 -2.46
C ALA A 100 3.90 -13.70 -2.43
N ASP A 101 4.62 -14.81 -2.21
CA ASP A 101 6.08 -14.82 -1.98
C ASP A 101 6.92 -14.13 -3.07
N ALA A 102 6.42 -13.96 -4.29
CA ALA A 102 7.17 -13.27 -5.34
C ALA A 102 7.32 -11.76 -5.08
N PHE A 103 6.45 -11.17 -4.26
CA PHE A 103 6.61 -9.78 -3.81
C PHE A 103 7.83 -9.64 -2.90
N GLU A 104 8.01 -10.55 -1.94
CA GLU A 104 9.18 -10.54 -1.05
C GLU A 104 10.48 -10.77 -1.82
N ARG A 105 10.49 -11.70 -2.79
CA ARG A 105 11.64 -11.87 -3.70
C ARG A 105 11.92 -10.64 -4.56
N GLY A 106 10.90 -9.82 -4.82
CA GLY A 106 11.00 -8.52 -5.50
C GLY A 106 11.44 -7.37 -4.59
N GLY A 107 11.69 -7.63 -3.30
CA GLY A 107 12.10 -6.61 -2.33
C GLY A 107 10.95 -5.91 -1.61
N PHE A 108 9.72 -6.39 -1.73
CA PHE A 108 8.55 -5.83 -1.07
C PHE A 108 8.23 -6.55 0.23
N ARG A 109 7.97 -5.81 1.32
CA ARG A 109 7.42 -6.39 2.53
C ARG A 109 5.90 -6.53 2.41
N LEU A 110 5.37 -7.71 2.71
CA LEU A 110 3.93 -7.93 2.76
C LEU A 110 3.35 -7.41 4.08
N LEU A 111 2.31 -6.60 4.01
CA LEU A 111 1.57 -6.08 5.16
C LEU A 111 0.41 -7.02 5.50
N ASP A 112 0.31 -7.40 6.78
CA ASP A 112 -0.81 -8.21 7.24
C ASP A 112 -2.05 -7.36 7.57
N VAL A 113 -3.24 -7.97 7.49
CA VAL A 113 -4.50 -7.30 7.82
C VAL A 113 -4.51 -6.80 9.26
N ASP A 114 -3.87 -7.50 10.20
CA ASP A 114 -3.80 -7.09 11.60
C ASP A 114 -2.95 -5.82 11.77
N GLU A 115 -1.84 -5.71 11.03
CA GLU A 115 -1.01 -4.49 11.00
C GLU A 115 -1.80 -3.32 10.41
N LEU A 116 -2.45 -3.54 9.27
CA LEU A 116 -3.22 -2.51 8.56
C LEU A 116 -4.47 -2.06 9.34
N SER A 117 -5.09 -2.95 10.10
CA SER A 117 -6.28 -2.67 10.90
C SER A 117 -5.93 -2.08 12.27
N THR A 118 -4.64 -1.92 12.60
CA THR A 118 -4.23 -1.37 13.89
C THR A 118 -4.72 0.07 14.03
N PRO A 119 -5.41 0.44 15.13
CA PRO A 119 -5.86 1.81 15.34
C PRO A 119 -4.68 2.76 15.43
N LEU A 120 -4.70 3.86 14.66
CA LEU A 120 -3.57 4.77 14.57
C LEU A 120 -3.21 5.40 15.94
N ALA A 121 -4.19 5.58 16.82
CA ALA A 121 -3.99 6.08 18.19
C ALA A 121 -3.08 5.17 19.06
N THR A 122 -2.84 3.93 18.65
CA THR A 122 -2.00 2.95 19.38
C THR A 122 -0.61 2.76 18.77
N VAL A 123 -0.32 3.50 17.71
CA VAL A 123 0.85 3.34 16.86
C VAL A 123 1.86 4.44 17.15
N ASP A 124 3.15 4.10 17.08
CA ASP A 124 4.22 5.08 17.18
C ASP A 124 4.36 5.85 15.86
N THR A 125 4.05 7.14 15.90
CA THR A 125 4.14 8.06 14.76
C THR A 125 5.34 9.00 14.85
N SER A 126 6.29 8.75 15.76
CA SER A 126 7.43 9.66 16.00
C SER A 126 8.38 9.83 14.81
N GLU A 127 8.32 8.92 13.83
CA GLU A 127 9.14 9.00 12.60
C GLU A 127 8.45 9.80 11.48
N LEU A 128 7.17 10.15 11.62
CA LEU A 128 6.47 11.00 10.64
C LEU A 128 7.05 12.42 10.68
N ALA A 129 7.26 12.99 9.48
CA ALA A 129 7.64 14.40 9.36
C ALA A 129 6.46 15.33 9.73
N GLU A 130 6.73 16.60 10.03
CA GLU A 130 5.68 17.55 10.41
C GLU A 130 4.60 17.69 9.32
N ALA A 131 5.01 17.71 8.04
CA ALA A 131 4.08 17.74 6.92
C ALA A 131 3.15 16.51 6.89
N GLU A 132 3.66 15.33 7.26
CA GLU A 132 2.83 14.12 7.36
C GLU A 132 1.87 14.19 8.55
N LEU A 133 2.35 14.70 9.69
CA LEU A 133 1.52 14.91 10.88
C LEU A 133 0.39 15.91 10.62
N GLU A 134 0.63 16.94 9.80
CA GLU A 134 -0.41 17.86 9.32
C GLU A 134 -1.50 17.11 8.55
N GLN A 135 -1.12 16.24 7.61
CA GLN A 135 -2.07 15.42 6.85
C GLN A 135 -2.87 14.48 7.77
N VAL A 136 -2.21 13.84 8.74
CA VAL A 136 -2.89 12.99 9.73
C VAL A 136 -3.92 13.79 10.55
N ARG A 137 -3.61 15.02 10.96
CA ARG A 137 -4.54 15.88 11.70
C ARG A 137 -5.74 16.33 10.86
N TYR A 138 -5.52 16.58 9.58
CA TYR A 138 -6.55 17.02 8.64
C TYR A 138 -7.48 15.86 8.25
N TRP A 139 -6.92 14.77 7.73
CA TRP A 139 -7.68 13.64 7.20
C TRP A 139 -8.19 12.67 8.27
N ARG A 140 -7.54 12.64 9.44
CA ARG A 140 -7.93 11.82 10.60
C ARG A 140 -8.16 10.33 10.25
N PRO A 141 -7.18 9.65 9.63
CA PRO A 141 -7.27 8.20 9.41
C PRO A 141 -7.49 7.47 10.74
N SER A 142 -8.33 6.45 10.71
CA SER A 142 -8.63 5.63 11.89
C SER A 142 -7.60 4.53 12.10
N THR A 143 -6.99 4.03 11.02
CA THR A 143 -6.11 2.86 11.01
C THR A 143 -4.79 3.13 10.29
N VAL A 144 -3.81 2.26 10.50
CA VAL A 144 -2.54 2.27 9.74
C VAL A 144 -2.79 2.14 8.23
N GLY A 145 -3.71 1.26 7.82
CA GLY A 145 -4.03 1.05 6.41
C GLY A 145 -4.64 2.27 5.72
N GLU A 146 -5.53 2.99 6.40
CA GLU A 146 -6.09 4.25 5.87
C GLU A 146 -5.03 5.35 5.76
N LEU A 147 -4.05 5.37 6.67
CA LEU A 147 -2.91 6.29 6.58
C LEU A 147 -2.01 5.92 5.39
N MET A 148 -1.65 4.64 5.27
CA MET A 148 -0.68 4.15 4.29
C MET A 148 -1.18 4.10 2.85
N PHE A 149 -2.48 3.86 2.65
CA PHE A 149 -3.09 3.74 1.33
C PHE A 149 -4.29 4.69 1.23
N ASN A 150 -4.07 5.86 0.64
CA ASN A 150 -5.01 6.96 0.67
C ASN A 150 -5.17 7.68 -0.70
N TRP A 151 -6.18 8.55 -0.78
CA TRP A 151 -6.46 9.46 -1.91
C TRP A 151 -6.40 10.93 -1.47
N TRP A 152 -5.53 11.24 -0.52
CA TRP A 152 -5.41 12.59 0.01
C TRP A 152 -4.77 13.52 -1.02
N ASP A 153 -5.23 14.77 -1.08
CA ASP A 153 -4.70 15.83 -1.96
C ASP A 153 -3.87 16.89 -1.23
#